data_AF-A0A832NQ92-F1
#
_entry.id   AF-A0A832NQ92-F1
#
_cell.length_a   1.000
_cell.length_b   1.000
_cell.length_c   1.000
_cell.angle_alpha   90.00
_cell.angle_beta   90.00
_cell.angle_gamma   90.00
#
_symmetry.space_group_name_H-M   'P 1'
#
loop_
_entity.id
_entity.type
_entity.pdbx_description
1 polymer ?
#
loop_
_entity_poly.entity_id
_entity_poly.type
_entity_poly.pdbx_seq_one_letter_code
_entity_poly.pdbx_strand_id
1 'polypeptide(L)'
;MKMNTAFILALTAVIAFTALAGAAVAQDEANPPQEYKFLSMAIAVSIPSIGAGYAVAKTGTAAAATITERPELFGRTIVYVGMAEGIAIYGLLIAFLIWI
;
A
#
# COMPACT_ATOMS: atom_id res chain seq x y z
N MET A 1 -19.58 -15.94 -6.58
CA MET A 1 -18.11 -15.97 -6.76
C MET A 1 -17.53 -16.85 -5.67
N LYS A 2 -17.08 -18.07 -5.98
CA LYS A 2 -16.47 -18.96 -4.98
C LYS A 2 -15.06 -18.45 -4.68
N MET A 3 -14.90 -17.83 -3.53
CA MET A 3 -13.59 -17.41 -3.04
C MET A 3 -12.77 -18.67 -2.76
N ASN A 4 -11.62 -18.81 -3.42
CA ASN A 4 -10.80 -20.01 -3.35
C ASN A 4 -10.23 -20.19 -1.93
N THR A 5 -10.22 -21.41 -1.38
CA THR A 5 -9.82 -21.69 0.01
C THR A 5 -8.41 -21.18 0.33
N ALA A 6 -7.52 -21.16 -0.67
CA ALA A 6 -6.19 -20.57 -0.56
C ALA A 6 -6.19 -19.05 -0.31
N PHE A 7 -7.14 -18.31 -0.90
CA PHE A 7 -7.30 -16.88 -0.69
C PHE A 7 -7.80 -16.57 0.73
N ILE A 8 -8.71 -17.40 1.26
CA ILE A 8 -9.22 -17.27 2.62
C ILE A 8 -8.09 -17.54 3.63
N LEU A 9 -7.30 -18.59 3.41
CA LEU A 9 -6.14 -18.92 4.26
C LEU A 9 -5.05 -17.85 4.24
N ALA A 10 -4.76 -17.27 3.07
CA ALA A 10 -3.83 -16.17 2.97
C ALA A 10 -4.34 -14.93 3.73
N LEU A 11 -5.62 -14.61 3.60
CA LEU A 11 -6.24 -13.48 4.29
C LEU A 11 -6.23 -13.66 5.81
N THR A 12 -6.57 -14.85 6.31
CA THR A 12 -6.55 -15.14 7.76
C THR A 12 -5.13 -15.17 8.31
N ALA A 13 -4.14 -15.66 7.56
CA ALA A 13 -2.74 -15.61 7.96
C ALA A 13 -2.21 -14.18 8.08
N VAL A 14 -2.58 -13.29 7.16
CA VAL A 14 -2.23 -11.86 7.22
C VAL A 14 -2.86 -11.20 8.46
N ILE A 15 -4.13 -11.48 8.74
CA ILE A 15 -4.84 -10.93 9.92
C ILE A 15 -4.22 -11.44 11.24
N ALA A 16 -3.85 -12.72 11.30
CA ALA A 16 -3.21 -13.29 12.48
C ALA A 16 -1.80 -12.71 12.70
N PHE A 17 -1.05 -12.47 11.62
CA PHE A 17 0.29 -11.88 11.68
C PHE A 17 0.24 -10.42 12.15
N THR A 18 -0.73 -9.63 11.69
CA THR A 18 -0.88 -8.23 12.16
C THR A 18 -1.34 -8.15 13.61
N ALA A 19 -2.21 -9.05 14.07
CA ALA A 19 -2.64 -9.12 15.46
C ALA A 19 -1.46 -9.46 16.40
N LEU A 20 -0.59 -10.39 16.01
CA LEU A 20 0.58 -10.77 16.79
C LEU A 20 1.65 -9.66 16.80
N ALA A 21 1.85 -8.97 15.68
CA ALA A 21 2.76 -7.83 15.60
C ALA A 21 2.29 -6.65 16.47
N GLY A 22 0.98 -6.40 16.56
CA GLY A 22 0.41 -5.36 17.43
C GLY A 22 0.64 -5.60 18.93
N ALA A 23 0.64 -6.87 19.36
CA ALA A 23 0.90 -7.22 20.76
C ALA A 23 2.35 -6.96 21.20
N ALA A 24 3.33 -7.08 20.28
CA ALA A 24 4.73 -6.82 20.58
C ALA A 24 5.07 -5.32 20.75
N VAL A 25 4.24 -4.43 20.18
CA VAL A 25 4.45 -2.96 20.22
C VAL A 25 3.77 -2.31 21.43
N ALA A 26 2.88 -3.03 22.12
CA ALA A 26 2.02 -2.48 23.18
C ALA A 26 2.72 -2.28 24.55
N GLN A 27 4.01 -2.62 24.70
CA GLN A 27 4.66 -2.60 26.03
C GLN A 27 5.37 -1.30 26.42
N ASP A 28 5.40 -0.25 25.58
CA ASP A 28 6.13 0.99 25.93
C ASP A 28 5.48 2.27 25.38
N GLU A 29 4.20 2.48 25.69
CA GLU A 29 3.44 3.68 25.29
C GLU A 29 3.85 4.98 26.04
N ALA A 30 4.74 4.92 27.03
CA ALA A 30 5.04 6.10 27.84
C ALA A 30 6.15 6.99 27.25
N ASN A 31 7.10 6.44 26.48
CA ASN A 31 8.16 7.22 25.83
C ASN A 31 8.88 6.38 24.76
N PRO A 32 8.32 6.21 23.54
CA PRO A 32 8.96 5.39 22.51
C PRO A 32 10.38 5.91 22.25
N PRO A 33 11.42 5.04 22.23
CA PRO A 33 12.77 5.46 21.90
C PRO A 33 12.79 6.13 20.53
N GLN A 34 13.18 7.40 20.47
CA GLN A 34 13.25 8.19 19.23
C GLN A 34 14.12 7.53 18.15
N GLU A 35 14.96 6.58 18.55
CA GLU A 35 15.82 5.75 17.71
C GLU A 35 15.03 4.98 16.63
N TYR A 36 13.81 4.54 16.91
CA TYR A 36 13.01 3.76 15.94
C TYR A 36 12.17 4.63 15.00
N LYS A 37 12.07 5.94 15.26
CA LYS A 37 11.19 6.86 14.51
C LYS A 37 11.53 6.90 13.02
N PHE A 38 12.81 6.98 12.67
CA PHE A 38 13.23 6.98 11.27
C PHE A 38 13.05 5.62 10.58
N LEU A 39 13.26 4.53 11.32
CA LEU A 39 13.06 3.18 10.80
C LEU A 39 11.59 2.91 10.51
N SER A 40 10.69 3.28 11.42
CA SER A 40 9.25 3.12 11.22
C SER A 40 8.73 3.99 10.08
N MET A 41 9.23 5.22 9.93
CA MET A 41 8.94 6.07 8.76
C MET A 41 9.41 5.44 7.44
N ALA A 42 10.63 4.88 7.39
CA ALA A 42 11.15 4.23 6.19
C ALA A 42 10.32 3.00 5.79
N ILE A 43 9.89 2.20 6.77
CA ILE A 43 9.02 1.04 6.53
C ILE A 43 7.62 1.48 6.07
N ALA A 44 7.06 2.52 6.69
CA ALA A 44 5.74 3.07 6.35
C ALA A 44 5.66 3.57 4.90
N VAL A 45 6.77 4.05 4.32
CA VAL A 45 6.82 4.49 2.92
C VAL A 45 7.12 3.34 1.96
N SER A 46 8.11 2.50 2.28
CA SER A 46 8.64 1.50 1.35
C SER A 46 7.65 0.38 1.01
N ILE A 47 6.96 -0.18 2.01
CA ILE A 47 6.03 -1.30 1.78
C ILE A 47 4.83 -0.87 0.90
N PRO A 48 4.13 0.24 1.17
CA PRO A 48 3.07 0.72 0.29
C PRO A 48 3.57 1.10 -1.11
N SER A 49 4.78 1.65 -1.22
CA SER A 49 5.37 2.02 -2.52
C SER A 49 5.60 0.80 -3.43
N ILE A 50 5.97 -0.35 -2.88
CA ILE A 50 6.09 -1.60 -3.64
C ILE A 50 4.72 -2.05 -4.17
N GLY A 51 3.69 -2.00 -3.33
CA GLY A 51 2.32 -2.33 -3.72
C GLY A 51 1.75 -1.37 -4.79
N ALA A 52 2.02 -0.07 -4.63
CA ALA A 52 1.67 0.96 -5.60
C ALA A 52 2.39 0.72 -6.93
N GLY A 53 3.69 0.43 -6.93
CA GLY A 53 4.45 0.13 -8.14
C GLY A 53 3.88 -1.06 -8.92
N TYR A 54 3.47 -2.12 -8.23
CA TYR A 54 2.79 -3.25 -8.87
C TYR A 54 1.43 -2.86 -9.46
N ALA A 55 0.62 -2.09 -8.72
CA ALA A 55 -0.67 -1.62 -9.20
C ALA A 55 -0.53 -0.72 -10.43
N VAL A 56 0.40 0.24 -10.40
CA VAL A 56 0.73 1.16 -11.50
C VAL A 56 1.25 0.39 -12.72
N ALA A 57 2.09 -0.62 -12.56
CA ALA A 57 2.56 -1.43 -13.68
C ALA A 57 1.41 -2.13 -14.41
N LYS A 58 0.42 -2.64 -13.67
CA LYS A 58 -0.76 -3.29 -14.26
C LYS A 58 -1.76 -2.31 -14.86
N THR A 59 -2.07 -1.23 -14.16
CA THR A 59 -3.03 -0.23 -14.68
C THR A 59 -2.42 0.55 -15.83
N GLY A 60 -1.11 0.85 -15.79
CA GLY A 60 -0.38 1.56 -16.84
C GLY A 60 -0.28 0.79 -18.15
N THR A 61 -0.05 -0.52 -18.10
CA THR A 61 -0.02 -1.38 -19.31
C THR A 61 -1.41 -1.50 -19.94
N ALA A 62 -2.46 -1.69 -19.13
CA ALA A 62 -3.85 -1.68 -19.60
C ALA A 62 -4.25 -0.31 -20.17
N ALA A 63 -3.76 0.77 -19.54
CA ALA A 63 -3.98 2.13 -19.97
C ALA A 63 -3.38 2.40 -21.35
N ALA A 64 -2.11 2.01 -21.55
CA ALA A 64 -1.44 2.16 -22.83
C ALA A 64 -2.19 1.42 -23.96
N ALA A 65 -2.60 0.17 -23.73
CA ALA A 65 -3.38 -0.60 -24.69
C ALA A 65 -4.73 0.08 -25.02
N THR A 66 -5.42 0.59 -24.01
CA THR A 66 -6.70 1.29 -24.21
C THR A 66 -6.53 2.57 -25.02
N ILE A 67 -5.48 3.35 -24.73
CA ILE A 67 -5.20 4.61 -25.45
C ILE A 67 -4.84 4.35 -26.91
N THR A 68 -4.15 3.25 -27.21
CA THR A 68 -3.83 2.89 -28.60
C THR A 68 -5.05 2.53 -29.44
N GLU A 69 -6.06 1.90 -28.85
CA GLU A 69 -7.30 1.54 -29.55
C GLU A 69 -8.33 2.68 -29.54
N ARG A 70 -8.38 3.45 -28.45
CA ARG A 70 -9.39 4.47 -28.17
C ARG A 70 -8.75 5.74 -27.58
N PRO A 71 -8.11 6.58 -28.42
CA PRO A 71 -7.39 7.77 -27.95
C PRO A 71 -8.30 8.78 -27.23
N GLU A 72 -9.60 8.80 -27.54
CA GLU A 72 -10.59 9.64 -26.88
C GLU A 72 -10.74 9.34 -25.37
N LEU A 73 -10.26 8.17 -24.91
CA LEU A 73 -10.32 7.77 -23.50
C LEU A 73 -9.09 8.20 -22.67
N PHE A 74 -8.08 8.84 -23.28
CA PHE A 74 -6.82 9.20 -22.62
C PHE A 74 -6.97 9.80 -21.21
N GLY A 75 -7.80 10.83 -21.07
CA GLY A 75 -7.98 11.54 -19.80
C GLY A 75 -8.55 10.65 -18.68
N ARG A 76 -9.55 9.81 -18.98
CA ARG A 76 -10.13 8.87 -18.00
C ARG A 76 -9.15 7.77 -17.64
N THR A 77 -8.44 7.26 -18.63
CA THR A 77 -7.51 6.15 -18.47
C THR A 77 -6.31 6.53 -17.60
N ILE A 78 -5.74 7.72 -17.77
CA ILE A 78 -4.65 8.23 -16.92
C ILE A 78 -5.09 8.45 -15.47
N VAL A 79 -6.34 8.87 -15.23
CA VAL A 79 -6.87 9.00 -13.85
C VAL A 79 -6.85 7.65 -13.12
N TYR A 80 -7.21 6.55 -13.78
CA TYR A 80 -7.15 5.22 -13.14
C TYR A 80 -5.71 4.79 -12.79
N VAL A 81 -4.73 5.16 -13.62
CA VAL A 81 -3.31 4.93 -13.31
C VAL A 81 -2.88 5.77 -12.09
N GLY A 82 -3.25 7.05 -12.06
CA GLY A 82 -2.95 7.94 -10.93
C GLY A 82 -3.63 7.51 -9.62
N MET A 83 -4.85 6.96 -9.68
CA MET A 83 -5.53 6.41 -8.50
C MET A 83 -4.78 5.22 -7.89
N ALA A 84 -4.01 4.47 -8.69
CA ALA A 84 -3.17 3.39 -8.17
C ALA A 84 -2.00 3.89 -7.31
N GLU A 85 -1.48 5.09 -7.56
CA GLU A 85 -0.41 5.70 -6.73
C GLU A 85 -0.89 6.15 -5.35
N GLY A 86 -2.19 6.31 -5.14
CA GLY A 86 -2.75 6.73 -3.86
C GLY A 86 -2.27 5.87 -2.67
N ILE A 87 -1.99 4.58 -2.91
CA ILE A 87 -1.44 3.66 -1.90
C ILE A 87 -0.09 4.17 -1.36
N ALA A 88 0.81 4.66 -2.22
CA ALA A 88 2.11 5.19 -1.81
C ALA A 88 1.96 6.52 -1.04
N ILE A 89 1.02 7.36 -1.47
CA ILE A 89 0.75 8.66 -0.81
C ILE A 89 0.26 8.44 0.62
N TYR A 90 -0.56 7.41 0.87
CA TYR A 90 -0.94 7.05 2.24
C TYR A 90 0.25 6.59 3.09
N GLY A 91 1.21 5.83 2.52
CA GLY A 91 2.45 5.48 3.22
C GLY A 91 3.27 6.71 3.63
N LEU A 92 3.38 7.68 2.72
CA LEU A 92 4.03 8.97 3.00
C LEU A 92 3.28 9.78 4.06
N LEU A 93 1.95 9.81 4.00
CA LEU A 93 1.11 10.48 4.99
C LEU A 93 1.35 9.89 6.40
N ILE A 94 1.38 8.56 6.53
CA ILE A 94 1.66 7.91 7.82
C ILE A 94 3.07 8.24 8.31
N ALA A 95 4.07 8.30 7.43
CA ALA A 95 5.40 8.73 7.82
C ALA A 95 5.43 10.16 8.38
N PHE A 96 4.64 11.08 7.80
CA PHE A 96 4.46 12.43 8.36
C PHE A 96 3.70 12.43 9.70
N LEU A 97 2.74 11.54 9.90
CA LEU A 97 2.06 11.37 11.19
C LEU A 97 3.00 10.82 12.26
N ILE A 98 3.96 9.96 11.91
CA ILE A 98 5.01 9.48 12.82
C ILE A 98 6.02 10.61 13.11
N TRP A 99 6.25 11.49 12.13
CA TRP A 99 7.19 12.60 12.26
C TRP A 99 6.74 13.65 13.29
N ILE A 100 5.45 13.98 13.33
CA ILE A 100 4.89 14.95 14.27
C ILE A 100 4.69 14.34 15.66
#